data_AF-E6TVG6-F1
#
_entry.id   AF-E6TVG6-F1
#
_cell.length_a   1.000
_cell.length_b   1.000
_cell.length_c   1.000
_cell.angle_alpha   90.00
_cell.angle_beta   90.00
_cell.angle_gamma   90.00
#
_symmetry.space_group_name_H-M   'P 1'
#
loop_
_entity.id
_entity.type
_entity.pdbx_description
1 polymer ?
#
loop_
_entity_poly.entity_id
_entity_poly.type
_entity_poly.pdbx_seq_one_letter_code
_entity_poly.pdbx_strand_id
1 'polypeptide(L)'
;MKYRRKVKKLFKDKYDPKKYHKKDSVFESEDPERIEDLQNRDLISEEEYEPEQQDNKSVLDQNASDVVAAINSDLSKEELQALFTKESEGKNRSTVLKHIESLVKGEGNEPGAS
;
A
#
# COMPACT_ATOMS: atom_id res chain seq x y z
N MET A 1 -9.75 -3.43 17.72
CA MET A 1 -9.68 -3.19 16.26
C MET A 1 -9.89 -1.70 16.03
N LYS A 2 -9.17 -1.07 15.10
CA LYS A 2 -9.32 0.36 14.80
C LYS A 2 -10.28 0.54 13.63
N TYR A 3 -11.37 1.24 13.85
CA TYR A 3 -12.34 1.61 12.83
C TYR A 3 -11.90 2.90 12.16
N ARG A 4 -11.85 2.91 10.84
CA ARG A 4 -11.53 4.09 10.03
C ARG A 4 -12.74 4.49 9.23
N ARG A 5 -13.14 5.75 9.26
CA ARG A 5 -14.29 6.26 8.49
C ARG A 5 -13.95 7.62 7.90
N LYS A 6 -14.45 7.90 6.69
CA LYS A 6 -14.28 9.21 6.06
C LYS A 6 -15.21 10.23 6.71
N VAL A 7 -14.71 11.43 6.97
CA VAL A 7 -15.49 12.50 7.59
C VAL A 7 -16.33 13.21 6.53
N LYS A 8 -17.65 13.18 6.67
CA LYS A 8 -18.59 13.83 5.73
C LYS A 8 -18.78 15.31 6.05
N LYS A 9 -18.72 15.69 7.33
CA LYS A 9 -18.94 17.05 7.82
C LYS A 9 -17.92 17.39 8.89
N LEU A 10 -17.48 18.65 8.95
CA LEU A 10 -16.58 19.09 10.01
C LEU A 10 -17.24 18.93 11.38
N PHE A 11 -16.55 18.30 12.32
CA PHE A 11 -17.01 18.17 13.70
C PHE A 11 -15.87 18.30 14.70
N LYS A 12 -16.25 18.69 15.91
CA LYS A 12 -15.33 18.82 17.05
C LYS A 12 -15.21 17.49 17.77
N ASP A 13 -13.99 17.10 18.14
CA ASP A 13 -13.78 15.89 18.91
C ASP A 13 -14.38 16.02 20.33
N LYS A 14 -14.99 14.94 20.82
CA LYS A 14 -15.63 14.91 22.14
C LYS A 14 -14.61 14.72 23.25
N TYR A 15 -13.52 14.01 22.97
CA TYR A 15 -12.44 13.71 23.92
C TYR A 15 -11.34 14.77 23.87
N ASP A 16 -11.21 15.49 22.75
CA ASP A 16 -10.28 16.62 22.62
C ASP A 16 -10.99 17.89 22.11
N PRO A 17 -11.31 18.85 23.01
CA PRO A 17 -12.02 20.06 22.64
C PRO A 17 -11.18 21.05 21.81
N LYS A 18 -9.90 20.77 21.53
CA LYS A 18 -9.07 21.54 20.59
C LYS A 18 -8.97 20.87 19.22
N LYS A 19 -9.38 19.60 19.11
CA LYS A 19 -9.31 18.83 17.87
C LYS A 19 -10.59 18.96 17.07
N TYR A 20 -10.43 19.30 15.80
CA TYR A 20 -11.50 19.34 14.82
C TYR A 20 -11.17 18.38 13.69
N HIS A 21 -12.13 17.56 13.32
CA HIS A 21 -12.07 16.70 12.15
C HIS A 21 -12.68 17.46 10.99
N LYS A 22 -11.94 17.63 9.90
CA LYS A 22 -12.39 18.39 8.72
C LYS A 22 -13.17 17.49 7.80
N LYS A 23 -14.05 18.07 6.99
CA LYS A 23 -14.67 17.31 5.90
C LYS A 23 -13.58 16.69 5.00
N ASP A 24 -13.84 15.47 4.53
CA ASP A 24 -12.95 14.60 3.74
C ASP A 24 -11.69 14.07 4.47
N SER A 25 -11.48 14.41 5.75
CA SER A 25 -10.43 13.75 6.55
C SER A 25 -10.83 12.33 6.95
N VAL A 26 -9.88 11.58 7.50
CA VAL A 26 -10.13 10.24 8.05
C VAL A 26 -10.28 10.35 9.56
N PHE A 27 -11.36 9.78 10.10
CA PHE A 27 -11.56 9.60 11.53
C PHE A 27 -11.20 8.17 11.90
N GLU A 28 -10.36 8.01 12.93
CA GLU A 28 -9.95 6.71 13.47
C GLU A 28 -10.40 6.60 14.93
N SER A 29 -11.03 5.49 15.30
CA SER A 29 -11.38 5.19 16.69
C SER A 29 -11.37 3.69 16.96
N GLU A 30 -11.03 3.31 18.19
CA GLU A 30 -11.14 1.93 18.68
C GLU A 30 -12.51 1.67 19.35
N ASP A 31 -13.31 2.73 19.50
CA ASP A 31 -14.61 2.71 20.17
C ASP A 31 -15.75 2.59 19.14
N PRO A 32 -16.43 1.44 19.05
CA PRO A 32 -17.51 1.24 18.08
C PRO A 32 -18.75 2.10 18.39
N GLU A 33 -19.06 2.37 19.66
CA GLU A 33 -20.21 3.21 20.04
C GLU A 33 -19.99 4.65 19.56
N ARG A 34 -18.72 5.11 19.60
CA ARG A 34 -18.35 6.43 19.08
C ARG A 34 -18.51 6.53 17.57
N ILE A 35 -18.17 5.47 16.83
CA ILE A 35 -18.35 5.41 15.38
C ILE A 35 -19.84 5.46 15.05
N GLU A 36 -20.66 4.68 15.74
CA GLU A 36 -22.10 4.62 15.53
C GLU A 36 -22.78 5.98 15.83
N ASP A 37 -22.43 6.65 16.94
CA ASP A 37 -22.93 8.01 17.24
C ASP A 37 -22.61 9.01 16.11
N LEU A 38 -21.40 8.97 15.58
CA LEU A 38 -20.97 9.86 14.51
C LEU A 38 -21.63 9.52 13.17
N GLN A 39 -21.92 8.24 12.90
CA GLN A 39 -22.66 7.78 11.72
C GLN A 39 -24.14 8.18 11.79
N ASN A 40 -24.80 7.95 12.93
CA ASN A 40 -26.20 8.35 13.17
C ASN A 40 -26.41 9.86 13.03
N ARG A 41 -25.36 10.65 13.27
CA ARG A 41 -25.37 12.11 13.10
C ARG A 41 -24.94 12.57 11.71
N ASP A 42 -24.70 11.65 10.78
CA ASP A 42 -24.22 11.89 9.41
C ASP A 42 -22.95 12.76 9.38
N LEU A 43 -22.06 12.57 10.36
CA LEU A 43 -20.79 13.29 10.48
C LEU A 43 -19.64 12.51 9.82
N ILE A 44 -19.70 11.18 9.85
CA ILE A 44 -18.73 10.28 9.21
C ILE A 44 -19.46 9.27 8.31
N SER A 45 -18.74 8.62 7.42
CA SER A 45 -19.26 7.60 6.51
C SER A 45 -19.72 6.35 7.25
N GLU A 46 -20.73 5.69 6.69
CA GLU A 46 -21.14 4.35 7.10
C GLU A 46 -20.09 3.31 6.68
N GLU A 47 -19.52 3.52 5.49
CA GLU A 47 -18.50 2.66 4.89
C GLU A 47 -17.15 2.81 5.60
N GLU A 48 -16.47 1.68 5.79
CA GLU A 48 -15.09 1.64 6.26
C GLU A 48 -14.19 2.38 5.29
N TYR A 49 -13.42 3.34 5.81
CA TYR A 49 -12.33 3.94 5.06
C TYR A 49 -11.19 2.93 5.02
N GLU A 50 -11.18 2.14 3.96
CA GLU A 50 -9.98 1.50 3.51
C GLU A 50 -9.15 2.60 2.84
N PRO A 51 -7.94 2.95 3.35
CA PRO A 51 -7.03 3.71 2.51
C PRO A 51 -6.91 2.92 1.22
N GLU A 52 -7.22 3.54 0.08
CA GLU A 52 -6.87 2.98 -1.22
C GLU A 52 -5.45 2.48 -1.05
N GLN A 53 -5.29 1.15 -1.11
CA GLN A 53 -3.99 0.52 -1.03
C GLN A 53 -3.19 1.21 -2.13
N GLN A 54 -2.29 2.09 -1.70
CA GLN A 54 -1.45 2.96 -2.51
C GLN A 54 -1.18 2.25 -3.83
N ASP A 55 -1.87 2.68 -4.88
CA ASP A 55 -1.84 2.13 -6.24
C ASP A 55 -1.18 0.74 -6.25
N ASN A 56 -1.92 -0.31 -5.87
CA ASN A 56 -1.53 -1.70 -6.10
C ASN A 56 -1.47 -2.00 -7.62
N LYS A 57 -1.01 -1.05 -8.46
CA LYS A 57 -0.24 -1.41 -9.63
C LYS A 57 0.91 -2.22 -9.09
N SER A 58 0.79 -3.53 -9.29
CA SER A 58 1.90 -4.43 -9.11
C SER A 58 3.11 -3.77 -9.76
N VAL A 59 4.29 -3.85 -9.15
CA VAL A 59 5.52 -3.36 -9.81
C VAL A 59 5.60 -3.95 -11.23
N LEU A 60 5.04 -5.15 -11.42
CA LEU A 60 4.89 -5.88 -12.68
C LEU A 60 3.89 -5.26 -13.69
N ASP A 61 3.01 -4.36 -13.27
CA ASP A 61 2.07 -3.67 -14.16
C ASP A 61 2.72 -2.55 -14.98
N GLN A 62 3.91 -2.10 -14.58
CA GLN A 62 4.69 -1.10 -15.31
C GLN A 62 5.41 -1.71 -16.53
N ASN A 63 6.09 -0.87 -17.32
CA ASN A 63 6.90 -1.36 -18.44
C ASN A 63 8.12 -2.15 -17.90
N ALA A 64 8.77 -2.96 -18.75
CA ALA A 64 9.86 -3.83 -18.30
C ALA A 64 11.05 -3.05 -17.67
N SER A 65 11.35 -1.86 -18.17
CA SER A 65 12.46 -1.03 -17.68
C SER A 65 12.18 -0.47 -16.28
N ASP A 66 10.96 0.02 -16.05
CA ASP A 66 10.52 0.54 -14.76
C ASP A 66 10.42 -0.57 -13.71
N VAL A 67 9.96 -1.76 -14.13
CA VAL A 67 9.93 -2.96 -13.26
C VAL A 67 11.33 -3.32 -12.80
N VAL A 68 12.30 -3.38 -13.72
CA VAL A 68 13.70 -3.70 -13.41
C VAL A 68 14.32 -2.62 -12.52
N ALA A 69 14.00 -1.34 -12.72
CA ALA A 69 14.48 -0.25 -11.89
C ALA A 69 13.89 -0.27 -10.47
N ALA A 70 12.65 -0.73 -10.32
CA ALA A 70 11.95 -0.80 -9.04
C ALA A 70 12.30 -2.06 -8.22
N ILE A 71 12.70 -3.15 -8.88
CA ILE A 71 13.14 -4.38 -8.21
C ILE A 71 14.65 -4.31 -7.99
N ASN A 72 15.07 -4.17 -6.74
CA ASN A 72 16.47 -4.08 -6.35
C ASN A 72 16.82 -5.09 -5.24
N SER A 73 18.08 -5.10 -4.80
CA SER A 73 18.58 -5.99 -3.74
C SER A 73 18.08 -5.63 -2.33
N ASP A 74 17.36 -4.52 -2.14
CA ASP A 74 16.77 -4.17 -0.85
C ASP A 74 15.52 -5.01 -0.55
N LEU A 75 14.95 -5.66 -1.56
CA LEU A 75 13.84 -6.59 -1.41
C LEU A 75 14.31 -7.91 -0.81
N SER A 76 13.49 -8.48 0.07
CA SER A 76 13.80 -9.77 0.69
C SER A 76 13.75 -10.89 -0.35
N LYS A 77 14.52 -11.96 -0.13
CA LYS A 77 14.51 -13.14 -1.01
C LYS A 77 13.10 -13.72 -1.22
N GLU A 78 12.28 -13.73 -0.18
CA GLU A 78 10.88 -14.18 -0.25
C GLU A 78 10.03 -13.26 -1.14
N GLU A 79 10.25 -11.94 -1.07
CA GLU A 79 9.56 -10.96 -1.91
C GLU A 79 9.97 -11.08 -3.38
N LEU A 80 11.27 -11.23 -3.63
CA LEU A 80 11.80 -11.48 -4.98
C LEU A 80 11.24 -12.78 -5.58
N GLN A 81 11.16 -13.85 -4.79
CA GLN A 81 10.62 -15.12 -5.24
C GLN A 81 9.10 -15.03 -5.53
N ALA A 82 8.36 -14.28 -4.71
CA ALA A 82 6.95 -14.00 -4.97
C ALA A 82 6.76 -13.17 -6.25
N LEU A 83 7.62 -12.17 -6.50
CA LEU A 83 7.60 -11.37 -7.73
C LEU A 83 7.94 -12.22 -8.97
N PHE A 84 8.89 -13.15 -8.85
CA PHE A 84 9.25 -14.08 -9.93
C PHE A 84 8.06 -14.95 -10.34
N THR A 85 7.38 -15.57 -9.36
CA THR A 85 6.20 -16.39 -9.62
C THR A 85 5.09 -15.56 -10.26
N LYS A 86 4.79 -14.38 -9.71
CA LYS A 86 3.75 -13.48 -10.26
C LYS A 86 4.06 -13.03 -11.69
N GLU A 87 5.32 -12.71 -12.00
CA GLU A 87 5.70 -12.32 -13.36
C GLU A 87 5.62 -13.52 -14.31
N SER A 88 6.04 -14.71 -13.88
CA SER A 88 6.00 -15.95 -14.67
C SER A 88 4.57 -16.38 -15.01
N GLU A 89 3.64 -16.24 -14.07
CA GLU A 89 2.20 -16.53 -14.26
C GLU A 89 1.46 -15.41 -15.02
N GLY A 90 2.03 -14.20 -15.02
CA GLY A 90 1.45 -13.02 -15.66
C GLY A 90 2.00 -12.74 -17.06
N LYS A 91 2.73 -11.63 -17.19
CA LYS A 91 3.25 -11.14 -18.48
C LYS A 91 4.45 -11.93 -19.00
N ASN A 92 5.09 -12.74 -18.15
CA ASN A 92 6.20 -13.64 -18.45
C ASN A 92 7.32 -12.96 -19.25
N ARG A 93 7.71 -11.74 -18.86
CA ARG A 93 8.76 -11.00 -19.56
C ARG A 93 10.12 -11.55 -19.16
N SER A 94 10.82 -12.15 -20.11
CA SER A 94 12.12 -12.80 -19.87
C SER A 94 13.16 -11.87 -19.26
N THR A 95 13.15 -10.57 -19.59
CA THR A 95 14.07 -9.58 -19.03
C THR A 95 13.84 -9.37 -17.54
N VAL A 96 12.57 -9.27 -17.11
CA VAL A 96 12.20 -9.07 -15.70
C VAL A 96 12.51 -10.33 -14.89
N LEU A 97 12.15 -11.51 -15.42
CA LEU A 97 12.43 -12.78 -14.75
C LEU A 97 13.93 -13.01 -14.56
N LYS A 98 14.75 -12.72 -15.57
CA LYS A 98 16.22 -12.81 -15.46
C LYS A 98 16.77 -11.85 -14.40
N HIS A 99 16.27 -10.62 -14.37
CA HIS A 99 16.69 -9.63 -13.37
C HIS A 99 16.38 -10.08 -11.95
N ILE A 100 15.14 -10.52 -11.69
CA ILE A 100 14.73 -11.07 -10.39
C ILE A 100 15.56 -12.30 -10.03
N GLU A 101 15.81 -13.21 -11.00
CA GLU A 101 16.62 -14.40 -10.78
C GLU A 101 18.07 -14.06 -10.40
N SER A 102 18.69 -13.07 -11.05
CA SER A 102 20.04 -12.57 -10.71
C SER A 102 20.09 -12.03 -9.28
N LEU A 103 19.06 -11.28 -8.86
CA LEU A 103 18.96 -10.77 -7.48
C LEU A 103 18.78 -11.89 -6.45
N VAL A 104 17.96 -12.91 -6.75
CA VAL A 104 17.74 -14.07 -5.87
C VAL A 104 18.98 -14.94 -5.72
N LYS A 105 19.75 -15.11 -6.81
CA LYS A 105 21.01 -15.89 -6.80
C LYS A 105 22.17 -15.12 -6.16
N GLY A 106 22.01 -13.82 -5.91
CA GLY A 106 23.08 -12.98 -5.38
C GLY A 106 24.21 -12.74 -6.38
N GLU A 107 23.95 -12.91 -7.69
CA GLU A 107 24.87 -12.45 -8.73
C GLU A 107 24.71 -10.94 -8.86
N GLY A 108 25.25 -10.22 -7.87
CA GLY A 108 25.72 -8.87 -8.06
C GLY A 108 26.72 -8.91 -9.21
N ASN A 109 26.26 -8.52 -10.39
CA ASN A 109 27.13 -8.15 -11.48
C ASN A 109 27.90 -6.90 -11.03
N GLU A 110 28.98 -7.10 -10.27
CA GLU A 110 30.06 -6.13 -10.19
C GLU A 110 30.71 -6.09 -11.59
N PRO A 111 30.56 -5.00 -12.36
CA PRO A 111 31.31 -4.87 -13.59
C PRO A 111 32.75 -4.47 -13.24
N GLY A 112 33.64 -5.46 -13.14
CA GLY A 112 35.07 -5.43 -13.48
C GLY A 112 36.04 -4.39 -12.89
N ALA A 113 37.19 -4.86 -12.42
CA ALA A 113 38.55 -4.35 -12.72
C ALA A 113 39.55 -5.42 -12.23
N SER A 114 40.19 -6.18 -13.14
CA SER A 114 41.56 -5.92 -13.65
C SER A 114 42.62 -5.90 -12.56
#